data_AF-A0A9W9E1Y5-F1
#
_entry.id   AF-A0A9W9E1Y5-F1
#
_cell.length_a   1.000
_cell.length_b   1.000
_cell.length_c   1.000
_cell.angle_alpha   90.00
_cell.angle_beta   90.00
_cell.angle_gamma   90.00
#
_symmetry.space_group_name_H-M   'P 1'
#
loop_
_entity.id
_entity.type
_entity.pdbx_description
1 polymer ?
#
loop_
_entity_poly.entity_id
_entity_poly.type
_entity_poly.pdbx_seq_one_letter_code
_entity_poly.pdbx_strand_id
1 'polypeptide(L)'
;MFYSRTPKTNGFIWDQIYSHLRQMHAEFRSYDKQSLLHAIQTAIIYGLLRSQCTESVGSEDSGWLVLSVEAMARRLFSMSSWAIDIEYIQSSRSGWVFAESMRRTGLLLYLVDLLLHNNAESPSKGKCPEFINFPLPCTRELWQPISDREWKKRYNEEISSKIEKGRGSLTMGNLFLLRRSLSRGDDIKGTGKDELAKELSEWVERVDDLSMLLWMALTVEGEGQAQMIQGNLVMA
;
A
#
# COMPACT_ATOMS: atom_id res chain seq x y z
N MET A 1 19.21 -14.78 10.48
CA MET A 1 20.10 -15.35 9.44
C MET A 1 20.68 -14.26 8.53
N PHE A 2 19.89 -13.38 7.92
CA PHE A 2 20.42 -12.30 7.07
C PHE A 2 21.25 -11.26 7.85
N TYR A 3 20.74 -10.75 8.97
CA TYR A 3 21.48 -9.78 9.81
C TYR A 3 22.70 -10.36 10.55
N SER A 4 22.86 -11.68 10.55
CA SER A 4 24.02 -12.39 11.12
C SER A 4 24.99 -12.89 10.04
N ARG A 5 24.85 -12.41 8.79
CA ARG A 5 25.68 -12.85 7.67
C ARG A 5 27.12 -12.37 7.81
N THR A 6 28.05 -13.21 7.41
CA THR A 6 29.46 -12.86 7.22
C THR A 6 29.75 -12.68 5.73
N PRO A 7 30.87 -12.03 5.34
CA PRO A 7 31.28 -11.95 3.93
C PRO A 7 31.32 -13.32 3.24
N LYS A 8 31.67 -14.39 3.97
CA LYS A 8 31.74 -15.77 3.45
C LYS A 8 30.36 -16.40 3.20
N THR A 9 29.34 -15.99 3.93
CA THR A 9 27.98 -16.56 3.84
C THR A 9 27.04 -15.70 3.00
N ASN A 10 27.44 -14.48 2.61
CA ASN A 10 26.57 -13.53 1.94
C ASN A 10 26.09 -14.05 0.57
N GLY A 11 27.01 -14.57 -0.26
CA GLY A 11 26.68 -15.14 -1.57
C GLY A 11 25.65 -16.26 -1.47
N PHE A 12 25.90 -17.22 -0.57
CA PHE A 12 24.98 -18.33 -0.32
C PHE A 12 23.58 -17.87 0.10
N ILE A 13 23.48 -16.86 0.98
CA ILE A 13 22.18 -16.33 1.43
C ILE A 13 21.42 -15.71 0.25
N TRP A 14 22.12 -14.96 -0.61
CA TRP A 14 21.49 -14.37 -1.80
C TRP A 14 21.07 -15.42 -2.82
N ASP A 15 21.87 -16.45 -3.04
CA ASP A 15 21.51 -17.56 -3.92
C ASP A 15 20.21 -18.24 -3.47
N GLN A 16 20.04 -18.44 -2.15
CA GLN A 16 18.81 -18.98 -1.59
C GLN A 16 17.61 -18.03 -1.78
N ILE A 17 17.79 -16.73 -1.53
CA ILE A 17 16.74 -15.72 -1.73
C ILE A 17 16.28 -15.68 -3.20
N TYR A 18 17.22 -15.61 -4.15
CA TYR A 18 16.90 -15.57 -5.58
C TYR A 18 16.35 -16.91 -6.09
N SER A 19 16.79 -18.04 -5.54
CA SER A 19 16.20 -19.34 -5.85
C SER A 19 14.74 -19.40 -5.40
N HIS A 20 14.44 -18.95 -4.17
CA HIS A 20 13.08 -18.90 -3.65
C HIS A 20 12.18 -17.93 -4.43
N LEU A 21 12.69 -16.75 -4.78
CA LEU A 21 11.98 -15.79 -5.64
C LEU A 21 11.61 -16.39 -7.00
N ARG A 22 12.57 -17.07 -7.66
CA ARG A 22 12.34 -17.71 -8.96
C ARG A 22 11.31 -18.83 -8.86
N GLN A 23 11.34 -19.61 -7.79
CA GLN A 23 10.33 -20.62 -7.54
C GLN A 23 8.94 -19.98 -7.37
N MET A 24 8.80 -18.97 -6.50
CA MET A 24 7.52 -18.27 -6.33
C MET A 24 7.01 -17.68 -7.65
N HIS A 25 7.89 -17.09 -8.46
CA HIS A 25 7.53 -16.54 -9.77
C HIS A 25 7.18 -17.62 -10.81
N ALA A 26 7.72 -18.82 -10.72
CA ALA A 26 7.32 -19.92 -11.60
C ALA A 26 5.92 -20.46 -11.22
N GLU A 27 5.60 -20.45 -9.93
CA GLU A 27 4.41 -21.12 -9.39
C GLU A 27 3.22 -20.16 -9.15
N PHE A 28 3.40 -18.83 -9.13
CA PHE A 28 2.34 -17.89 -8.71
C PHE A 28 1.00 -18.02 -9.43
N ARG A 29 1.00 -18.59 -10.65
CA ARG A 29 -0.24 -18.84 -11.42
C ARG A 29 -1.10 -19.95 -10.82
N SER A 30 -0.57 -20.84 -9.99
CA SER A 30 -1.34 -21.87 -9.28
C SER A 30 -1.77 -21.44 -7.88
N TYR A 31 -1.21 -20.35 -7.35
CA TYR A 31 -1.48 -19.87 -6.00
C TYR A 31 -2.91 -19.36 -5.83
N ASP A 32 -3.46 -19.59 -4.63
CA ASP A 32 -4.66 -18.93 -4.14
C ASP A 32 -4.37 -17.49 -3.70
N LYS A 33 -5.42 -16.76 -3.30
CA LYS A 33 -5.29 -15.33 -2.95
C LYS A 33 -4.36 -15.10 -1.75
N GLN A 34 -4.39 -16.01 -0.78
CA GLN A 34 -3.58 -15.90 0.44
C GLN A 34 -2.11 -16.18 0.16
N SER A 35 -1.83 -17.25 -0.59
CA SER A 35 -0.48 -17.61 -1.01
C SER A 35 0.13 -16.54 -1.92
N LEU A 36 -0.66 -15.94 -2.81
CA LEU A 36 -0.23 -14.78 -3.61
C LEU A 36 0.16 -13.59 -2.73
N LEU A 37 -0.67 -13.24 -1.74
CA LEU A 37 -0.37 -12.14 -0.84
C LEU A 37 0.94 -12.39 -0.06
N HIS A 38 1.12 -13.60 0.47
CA HIS A 38 2.36 -13.98 1.15
C HIS A 38 3.58 -13.94 0.21
N ALA A 39 3.44 -14.39 -1.04
CA ALA A 39 4.52 -14.36 -2.03
C ALA A 39 4.93 -12.91 -2.36
N ILE A 40 3.95 -12.01 -2.54
CA ILE A 40 4.20 -10.58 -2.76
C ILE A 40 4.92 -9.97 -1.55
N GLN A 41 4.40 -10.20 -0.34
CA GLN A 41 5.01 -9.68 0.89
C GLN A 41 6.44 -10.18 1.08
N THR A 42 6.68 -11.46 0.79
CA THR A 42 8.02 -12.07 0.84
C THR A 42 8.97 -11.41 -0.17
N ALA A 43 8.51 -11.20 -1.40
CA ALA A 43 9.30 -10.55 -2.43
C ALA A 43 9.61 -9.08 -2.10
N ILE A 44 8.67 -8.34 -1.49
CA ILE A 44 8.92 -6.98 -0.98
C ILE A 44 9.99 -7.01 0.11
N ILE A 45 9.92 -7.93 1.07
CA ILE A 45 10.95 -8.07 2.12
C ILE A 45 12.32 -8.31 1.49
N TYR A 46 12.43 -9.19 0.50
CA TYR A 46 13.69 -9.40 -0.21
C TYR A 46 14.17 -8.14 -0.94
N GLY A 47 13.27 -7.36 -1.55
CA GLY A 47 13.59 -6.07 -2.14
C GLY A 47 14.10 -5.04 -1.12
N LEU A 48 13.49 -4.97 0.08
CA LEU A 48 13.92 -4.08 1.15
C LEU A 48 15.24 -4.51 1.80
N LEU A 49 15.48 -5.82 1.93
CA LEU A 49 16.78 -6.34 2.37
C LEU A 49 17.86 -6.03 1.32
N ARG A 50 17.48 -6.07 0.04
CA ARG A 50 18.36 -5.77 -1.08
C ARG A 50 18.77 -4.31 -1.11
N SER A 51 17.85 -3.37 -0.91
CA SER A 51 18.15 -1.94 -0.93
C SER A 51 19.13 -1.51 0.17
N GLN A 52 19.21 -2.27 1.26
CA GLN A 52 20.18 -2.05 2.35
C GLN A 52 21.60 -2.55 2.04
N CYS A 53 21.81 -3.23 0.91
CA CYS A 53 23.10 -3.79 0.53
C CYS A 53 23.79 -2.92 -0.51
N THR A 54 24.99 -2.43 -0.20
CA THR A 54 25.84 -1.65 -1.12
C THR A 54 26.70 -2.52 -2.03
N GLU A 55 26.69 -3.84 -1.84
CA GLU A 55 27.45 -4.78 -2.67
C GLU A 55 26.84 -4.89 -4.06
N SER A 56 27.68 -4.78 -5.10
CA SER A 56 27.27 -4.87 -6.50
C SER A 56 26.71 -6.27 -6.78
N VAL A 57 25.39 -6.40 -6.91
CA VAL A 57 24.85 -7.46 -7.76
C VAL A 57 24.14 -6.84 -8.94
N GLY A 58 24.07 -7.60 -10.03
CA GLY A 58 23.66 -7.12 -11.34
C GLY A 58 22.36 -6.33 -11.27
N SER A 59 22.31 -5.22 -11.99
CA SER A 59 21.11 -4.41 -12.18
C SER A 59 19.93 -5.23 -12.74
N GLU A 60 20.22 -6.29 -13.49
CA GLU A 60 19.25 -7.21 -14.09
C GLU A 60 18.38 -7.92 -13.04
N ASP A 61 18.96 -8.36 -11.92
CA ASP A 61 18.24 -9.08 -10.86
C ASP A 61 17.24 -8.18 -10.11
N SER A 62 17.58 -6.90 -9.96
CA SER A 62 16.71 -5.91 -9.32
C SER A 62 15.51 -5.56 -10.19
N GLY A 63 15.72 -5.39 -11.50
CA GLY A 63 14.64 -5.16 -12.47
C GLY A 63 13.68 -6.36 -12.54
N TRP A 64 14.23 -7.57 -12.57
CA TRP A 64 13.44 -8.79 -12.59
C TRP A 64 12.59 -8.97 -11.32
N LEU A 65 13.11 -8.58 -10.13
CA LEU A 65 12.33 -8.61 -8.89
C LEU A 65 11.11 -7.69 -8.95
N VAL A 66 11.27 -6.46 -9.44
CA VAL A 66 10.17 -5.48 -9.58
C VAL A 66 9.09 -6.04 -10.51
N LEU A 67 9.48 -6.54 -11.68
CA LEU A 67 8.55 -7.15 -12.65
C LEU A 67 7.84 -8.38 -12.08
N SER A 68 8.53 -9.18 -11.27
CA SER A 68 7.96 -10.36 -10.62
C SER A 68 6.89 -9.98 -9.60
N VAL A 69 7.17 -8.97 -8.77
CA VAL A 69 6.21 -8.43 -7.79
C VAL A 69 4.99 -7.86 -8.50
N GLU A 70 5.20 -7.08 -9.57
CA GLU A 70 4.13 -6.50 -10.39
C GLU A 70 3.22 -7.59 -10.99
N ALA A 71 3.80 -8.65 -11.55
CA ALA A 71 3.04 -9.77 -12.12
C ALA A 71 2.18 -10.50 -11.07
N MET A 72 2.74 -10.75 -9.88
CA MET A 72 2.00 -11.37 -8.77
C MET A 72 0.90 -10.44 -8.24
N ALA A 73 1.18 -9.14 -8.09
CA ALA A 73 0.22 -8.14 -7.64
C ALA A 73 -0.96 -7.98 -8.61
N ARG A 74 -0.70 -7.90 -9.92
CA ARG A 74 -1.77 -7.88 -10.95
C ARG A 74 -2.67 -9.11 -10.86
N ARG A 75 -2.11 -10.29 -10.62
CA ARG A 75 -2.89 -11.52 -10.45
C ARG A 75 -3.73 -11.49 -9.19
N LEU A 76 -3.16 -11.08 -8.06
CA LEU A 76 -3.92 -10.96 -6.81
C LEU A 76 -5.08 -9.98 -6.97
N PHE A 77 -4.83 -8.86 -7.64
CA PHE A 77 -5.82 -7.84 -7.94
C PHE A 77 -6.94 -8.35 -8.85
N SER A 78 -6.63 -9.10 -9.90
CA SER A 78 -7.68 -9.67 -10.78
C SER A 78 -8.53 -10.74 -10.08
N MET A 79 -7.99 -11.38 -9.04
CA MET A 79 -8.71 -12.36 -8.23
C MET A 79 -9.50 -11.72 -7.07
N SER A 80 -9.33 -10.43 -6.78
CA SER A 80 -9.81 -9.81 -5.54
C SER A 80 -10.56 -8.51 -5.79
N SER A 81 -11.61 -8.28 -5.01
CA SER A 81 -12.37 -7.02 -5.06
C SER A 81 -11.70 -5.99 -4.14
N TRP A 82 -10.67 -5.34 -4.66
CA TRP A 82 -9.78 -4.42 -3.94
C TRP A 82 -10.41 -3.06 -3.58
N ALA A 83 -11.40 -2.61 -4.36
CA ALA A 83 -12.12 -1.36 -4.16
C ALA A 83 -13.36 -1.50 -3.27
N ILE A 84 -13.66 -2.73 -2.80
CA ILE A 84 -14.80 -2.91 -1.90
C ILE A 84 -14.40 -2.41 -0.52
N ASP A 85 -15.24 -1.53 0.00
CA ASP A 85 -15.19 -1.13 1.39
C ASP A 85 -15.28 -2.40 2.26
N ILE A 86 -14.17 -2.73 2.96
CA ILE A 86 -14.08 -3.91 3.85
C ILE A 86 -15.27 -3.95 4.83
N GLU A 87 -15.86 -2.78 5.06
CA GLU A 87 -17.02 -2.45 5.86
C GLU A 87 -18.27 -3.31 5.56
N TYR A 88 -18.41 -3.86 4.35
CA TYR A 88 -19.63 -4.57 3.96
C TYR A 88 -19.54 -6.10 3.91
N ILE A 89 -18.36 -6.73 4.01
CA ILE A 89 -18.23 -8.14 3.61
C ILE A 89 -17.62 -9.08 4.66
N GLN A 90 -16.88 -8.60 5.66
CA GLN A 90 -16.11 -9.51 6.51
C GLN A 90 -16.78 -9.79 7.87
N SER A 91 -17.55 -10.89 7.93
CA SER A 91 -18.12 -11.42 9.19
C SER A 91 -17.08 -12.04 10.13
N SER A 92 -15.82 -12.18 9.68
CA SER A 92 -14.74 -12.82 10.41
C SER A 92 -13.47 -11.95 10.46
N ARG A 93 -12.75 -12.02 11.59
CA ARG A 93 -11.47 -11.30 11.77
C ARG A 93 -10.42 -11.76 10.75
N SER A 94 -10.35 -13.04 10.44
CA SER A 94 -9.32 -13.60 9.55
C SER A 94 -9.42 -13.02 8.14
N GLY A 95 -10.62 -12.93 7.57
CA GLY A 95 -10.77 -12.35 6.25
C GLY A 95 -10.68 -10.82 6.26
N TRP A 96 -11.02 -10.14 7.37
CA TRP A 96 -10.69 -8.72 7.55
C TRP A 96 -9.17 -8.50 7.53
N VAL A 97 -8.41 -9.31 8.29
CA VAL A 97 -6.94 -9.24 8.33
C VAL A 97 -6.36 -9.47 6.94
N PHE A 98 -6.89 -10.43 6.18
CA PHE A 98 -6.46 -10.67 4.81
C PHE A 98 -6.68 -9.45 3.91
N ALA A 99 -7.87 -8.85 3.95
CA ALA A 99 -8.20 -7.69 3.12
C ALA A 99 -7.38 -6.45 3.52
N GLU A 100 -7.20 -6.21 4.83
CA GLU A 100 -6.36 -5.12 5.33
C GLU A 100 -4.88 -5.35 4.99
N SER A 101 -4.40 -6.60 5.04
CA SER A 101 -3.04 -6.96 4.63
C SER A 101 -2.81 -6.69 3.14
N MET A 102 -3.79 -7.01 2.29
CA MET A 102 -3.74 -6.69 0.86
C MET A 102 -3.68 -5.18 0.62
N ARG A 103 -4.52 -4.42 1.33
CA ARG A 103 -4.54 -2.95 1.26
C ARG A 103 -3.18 -2.35 1.61
N ARG A 104 -2.64 -2.72 2.77
CA ARG A 104 -1.33 -2.26 3.26
C ARG A 104 -0.19 -2.65 2.32
N THR A 105 -0.26 -3.86 1.74
CA THR A 105 0.73 -4.33 0.75
C THR A 105 0.67 -3.49 -0.53
N GLY A 106 -0.53 -3.19 -1.05
CA GLY A 106 -0.69 -2.33 -2.23
C GLY A 106 -0.15 -0.90 -2.01
N LEU A 107 -0.40 -0.34 -0.83
CA LEU A 107 0.11 1.00 -0.48
C LEU A 107 1.63 1.01 -0.25
N LEU A 108 2.19 -0.06 0.29
CA LEU A 108 3.65 -0.20 0.38
C LEU A 108 4.28 -0.29 -1.01
N LEU A 109 3.68 -1.03 -1.95
CA LEU A 109 4.14 -1.06 -3.35
C LEU A 109 4.06 0.33 -3.98
N TYR A 110 2.99 1.08 -3.73
CA TYR A 110 2.89 2.47 -4.16
C TYR A 110 3.99 3.35 -3.57
N LEU A 111 4.31 3.21 -2.28
CA LEU A 111 5.40 3.97 -1.65
C LEU A 111 6.77 3.65 -2.25
N VAL A 112 7.04 2.36 -2.50
CA VAL A 112 8.29 1.92 -3.14
C VAL A 112 8.37 2.47 -4.57
N ASP A 113 7.27 2.43 -5.30
CA ASP A 113 7.16 2.99 -6.64
C ASP A 113 7.38 4.51 -6.68
N LEU A 114 6.74 5.22 -5.76
CA LEU A 114 6.90 6.66 -5.56
C LEU A 114 8.38 7.01 -5.32
N LEU A 115 8.99 6.42 -4.30
CA LEU A 115 10.32 6.79 -3.83
C LEU A 115 11.47 6.29 -4.72
N LEU A 116 11.30 5.17 -5.43
CA LEU A 116 12.37 4.56 -6.22
C LEU A 116 12.24 4.79 -7.72
N HIS A 117 11.21 5.52 -8.18
CA HIS A 117 10.91 5.77 -9.59
C HIS A 117 11.11 4.52 -10.46
N ASN A 118 10.56 3.39 -10.01
CA ASN A 118 10.83 2.10 -10.62
C ASN A 118 10.32 2.05 -12.08
N ASN A 119 10.75 1.08 -12.89
CA ASN A 119 10.33 0.98 -14.30
C ASN A 119 8.95 0.34 -14.52
N ALA A 120 8.22 -0.03 -13.46
CA ALA A 120 6.91 -0.68 -13.57
C ALA A 120 5.83 0.25 -14.12
N GLU A 121 4.74 -0.32 -14.63
CA GLU A 121 3.49 0.43 -14.79
C GLU A 121 2.85 0.61 -13.43
N SER A 122 2.69 1.85 -12.99
CA SER A 122 2.40 2.11 -11.59
C SER A 122 1.45 3.29 -11.35
N PRO A 123 0.78 3.32 -10.18
CA PRO A 123 -0.11 4.41 -9.85
C PRO A 123 0.59 5.77 -9.74
N SER A 124 1.87 5.84 -9.33
CA SER A 124 2.59 7.13 -9.28
C SER A 124 2.75 7.77 -10.66
N LYS A 125 2.76 6.96 -11.72
CA LYS A 125 2.85 7.38 -13.13
C LYS A 125 1.48 7.60 -13.80
N GLY A 126 0.39 7.55 -13.04
CA GLY A 126 -0.97 7.72 -13.56
C GLY A 126 -1.49 6.56 -14.42
N LYS A 127 -0.85 5.38 -14.34
CA LYS A 127 -1.24 4.19 -15.13
C LYS A 127 -2.30 3.31 -14.45
N CYS A 128 -2.75 3.69 -13.26
CA CYS A 128 -3.83 3.01 -12.52
C CYS A 128 -4.82 4.06 -11.97
N PRO A 129 -5.74 4.57 -12.80
CA PRO A 129 -6.67 5.62 -12.38
C PRO A 129 -7.60 5.15 -11.26
N GLU A 130 -7.88 3.86 -11.18
CA GLU A 130 -8.75 3.30 -10.15
C GLU A 130 -8.11 3.38 -8.75
N PHE A 131 -6.79 3.57 -8.67
CA PHE A 131 -6.08 3.75 -7.41
C PHE A 131 -6.59 4.93 -6.57
N ILE A 132 -7.24 5.93 -7.18
CA ILE A 132 -7.91 7.01 -6.43
C ILE A 132 -8.99 6.50 -5.48
N ASN A 133 -9.63 5.37 -5.81
CA ASN A 133 -10.66 4.74 -5.00
C ASN A 133 -10.08 3.73 -4.01
N PHE A 134 -8.74 3.56 -3.99
CA PHE A 134 -8.09 2.64 -3.08
C PHE A 134 -8.27 3.13 -1.64
N PRO A 135 -8.86 2.33 -0.72
CA PRO A 135 -9.12 2.81 0.64
C PRO A 135 -7.83 3.00 1.42
N LEU A 136 -7.81 3.99 2.33
CA LEU A 136 -6.71 4.19 3.27
C LEU A 136 -6.66 3.03 4.29
N PRO A 137 -5.47 2.73 4.85
CA PRO A 137 -5.34 1.73 5.91
C PRO A 137 -6.20 2.07 7.12
N CYS A 138 -6.61 1.03 7.83
CA CYS A 138 -7.29 1.20 9.10
C CYS A 138 -6.42 1.93 10.14
N THR A 139 -7.07 2.41 11.19
CA THR A 139 -6.39 3.02 12.33
C THR A 139 -5.51 2.01 13.06
N ARG A 140 -4.49 2.51 13.77
CA ARG A 140 -3.56 1.67 14.56
C ARG A 140 -4.30 0.80 15.55
N GLU A 141 -5.39 1.31 16.15
CA GLU A 141 -6.15 0.59 17.16
C GLU A 141 -6.83 -0.69 16.65
N LEU A 142 -7.17 -0.74 15.36
CA LEU A 142 -7.73 -1.94 14.71
C LEU A 142 -6.67 -2.94 14.24
N TRP A 143 -5.49 -2.45 13.86
CA TRP A 143 -4.41 -3.32 13.34
C TRP A 143 -3.61 -4.04 14.43
N GLN A 144 -3.64 -3.55 15.67
CA GLN A 144 -2.90 -4.12 16.79
C GLN A 144 -3.20 -5.62 17.03
N PRO A 145 -2.22 -6.39 17.53
CA PRO A 145 -2.41 -7.80 17.91
C PRO A 145 -3.18 -7.92 19.23
N ILE A 146 -4.47 -7.58 19.21
CA ILE A 146 -5.41 -7.67 20.34
C ILE A 146 -6.22 -8.97 20.28
N SER A 147 -7.02 -9.28 21.30
CA SER A 147 -7.94 -10.43 21.29
C SER A 147 -9.08 -10.25 20.28
N ASP A 148 -9.65 -11.35 19.77
CA ASP A 148 -10.77 -11.31 18.81
C ASP A 148 -11.98 -10.57 19.36
N ARG A 149 -12.25 -10.73 20.66
CA ARG A 149 -13.35 -10.03 21.35
C ARG A 149 -13.13 -8.52 21.34
N GLU A 150 -11.93 -8.07 21.69
CA GLU A 150 -11.58 -6.66 21.72
C GLU A 150 -11.54 -6.07 20.32
N TRP A 151 -10.98 -6.79 19.34
CA TRP A 151 -11.00 -6.40 17.94
C TRP A 151 -12.42 -6.20 17.42
N LYS A 152 -13.32 -7.17 17.68
CA LYS A 152 -14.71 -7.10 17.23
C LYS A 152 -15.47 -5.92 17.84
N LYS A 153 -15.20 -5.60 19.11
CA LYS A 153 -15.76 -4.43 19.77
C LYS A 153 -15.34 -3.14 19.04
N ARG A 154 -14.03 -2.93 18.85
CA ARG A 154 -13.48 -1.74 18.17
C ARG A 154 -13.95 -1.63 16.73
N TYR A 155 -13.99 -2.76 16.02
CA TYR A 155 -14.47 -2.80 14.63
C TYR A 155 -15.93 -2.34 14.54
N ASN A 156 -16.80 -2.85 15.42
CA ASN A 156 -18.19 -2.45 15.44
C ASN A 156 -18.37 -0.96 15.79
N GLU A 157 -17.61 -0.44 16.76
CA GLU A 157 -17.61 0.99 17.12
C GLU A 157 -17.21 1.87 15.93
N GLU A 158 -16.17 1.49 15.18
CA GLU A 158 -15.70 2.24 14.01
C GLU A 158 -16.74 2.20 12.86
N ILE A 159 -17.32 1.03 12.58
CA ILE A 159 -18.37 0.90 11.56
C ILE A 159 -19.63 1.69 11.94
N SER A 160 -20.09 1.59 13.19
CA SER A 160 -21.25 2.35 13.67
C SER A 160 -21.02 3.86 13.53
N SER A 161 -19.84 4.35 13.92
CA SER A 161 -19.51 5.77 13.78
C SER A 161 -19.52 6.23 12.31
N LYS A 162 -19.03 5.40 11.38
CA LYS A 162 -19.05 5.73 9.94
C LYS A 162 -20.46 5.74 9.36
N ILE A 163 -21.29 4.76 9.73
CA ILE A 163 -22.70 4.68 9.34
C ILE A 163 -23.48 5.90 9.84
N GLU A 164 -23.30 6.29 11.11
CA GLU A 164 -23.94 7.47 11.70
C GLU A 164 -23.56 8.76 10.97
N LYS A 165 -22.29 8.88 10.55
CA LYS A 165 -21.79 10.00 9.77
C LYS A 165 -22.25 9.98 8.29
N GLY A 166 -22.84 8.88 7.82
CA GLY A 166 -23.31 8.69 6.44
C GLY A 166 -22.18 8.66 5.41
N ARG A 167 -20.99 8.22 5.81
CA ARG A 167 -19.74 8.34 5.01
C ARG A 167 -19.14 6.99 4.67
N GLY A 168 -18.54 6.92 3.48
CA GLY A 168 -17.70 5.79 3.09
C GLY A 168 -16.28 5.91 3.64
N SER A 169 -15.48 4.87 3.45
CA SER A 169 -14.06 4.92 3.81
C SER A 169 -13.29 6.04 3.13
N LEU A 170 -12.33 6.61 3.85
CA LEU A 170 -11.32 7.50 3.27
C LEU A 170 -10.50 6.74 2.22
N THR A 171 -10.19 7.40 1.11
CA THR A 171 -9.45 6.83 -0.01
C THR A 171 -8.17 7.61 -0.32
N MET A 172 -7.30 7.03 -1.15
CA MET A 172 -6.13 7.71 -1.70
C MET A 172 -6.51 9.01 -2.45
N GLY A 173 -7.66 9.04 -3.12
CA GLY A 173 -8.19 10.25 -3.76
C GLY A 173 -8.46 11.37 -2.75
N ASN A 174 -9.01 11.05 -1.58
CA ASN A 174 -9.17 12.03 -0.49
C ASN A 174 -7.82 12.60 -0.04
N LEU A 175 -6.81 11.72 0.11
CA LEU A 175 -5.46 12.10 0.51
C LEU A 175 -4.78 13.03 -0.52
N PHE A 176 -4.91 12.71 -1.82
CA PHE A 176 -4.40 13.55 -2.92
C PHE A 176 -5.10 14.91 -2.98
N LEU A 177 -6.42 14.96 -2.73
CA LEU A 177 -7.18 16.20 -2.70
C LEU A 177 -6.72 17.13 -1.57
N LEU A 178 -6.53 16.59 -0.36
CA LEU A 178 -6.02 17.37 0.78
C LEU A 178 -4.62 17.92 0.51
N ARG A 179 -3.72 17.09 -0.03
CA ARG A 179 -2.37 17.53 -0.40
C ARG A 179 -2.40 18.70 -1.39
N ARG A 180 -3.20 18.58 -2.47
CA ARG A 180 -3.32 19.64 -3.49
C ARG A 180 -3.82 20.95 -2.87
N SER A 181 -4.72 20.85 -1.91
CA SER A 181 -5.23 21.96 -1.11
C SER A 181 -4.12 22.67 -0.34
N LEU A 182 -3.29 21.90 0.38
CA LEU A 182 -2.16 22.44 1.16
C LEU A 182 -1.09 23.08 0.28
N SER A 183 -0.77 22.48 -0.89
CA SER A 183 0.28 22.99 -1.78
C SER A 183 -0.10 24.27 -2.54
N ARG A 184 -1.39 24.50 -2.84
CA ARG A 184 -1.83 25.68 -3.61
C ARG A 184 -2.09 26.91 -2.76
N GLY A 185 -2.14 26.78 -1.43
CA GLY A 185 -2.49 27.89 -0.54
C GLY A 185 -3.88 28.48 -0.85
N ASP A 186 -4.75 27.71 -1.51
CA ASP A 186 -6.12 28.15 -1.77
C ASP A 186 -6.83 28.27 -0.42
N ASP A 187 -7.35 29.46 -0.09
CA ASP A 187 -8.31 29.67 1.00
C ASP A 187 -9.60 28.94 0.65
N ILE A 188 -9.68 27.67 1.06
CA ILE A 188 -10.74 26.75 0.68
C ILE A 188 -11.96 27.02 1.57
N LYS A 189 -12.87 27.87 1.12
CA LYS A 189 -14.19 28.01 1.74
C LYS A 189 -15.19 27.05 1.09
N GLY A 190 -15.50 25.96 1.78
CA GLY A 190 -16.56 25.03 1.40
C GLY A 190 -16.78 23.97 2.48
N THR A 191 -18.01 23.91 3.02
CA THR A 191 -18.38 23.09 4.20
C THR A 191 -17.98 21.61 4.09
N GLY A 192 -18.04 21.01 2.90
CA GLY A 192 -17.66 19.61 2.69
C GLY A 192 -16.15 19.34 2.62
N LYS A 193 -15.31 20.36 2.34
CA LYS A 193 -13.85 20.20 2.30
C LYS A 193 -13.21 20.39 3.67
N ASP A 194 -13.73 21.31 4.47
CA ASP A 194 -13.30 21.50 5.86
C ASP A 194 -13.53 20.23 6.68
N GLU A 195 -14.63 19.55 6.40
CA GLU A 195 -14.96 18.30 7.08
C GLU A 195 -14.09 17.13 6.63
N LEU A 196 -13.78 17.03 5.33
CA LEU A 196 -12.81 16.04 4.83
C LEU A 196 -11.41 16.28 5.41
N ALA A 197 -10.99 17.55 5.51
CA ALA A 197 -9.72 17.91 6.13
C ALA A 197 -9.68 17.51 7.61
N LYS A 198 -10.79 17.73 8.34
CA LYS A 198 -10.94 17.28 9.72
C LYS A 198 -10.83 15.75 9.84
N GLU A 199 -11.53 15.00 8.99
CA GLU A 199 -11.48 13.53 9.01
C GLU A 199 -10.10 12.97 8.68
N LEU A 200 -9.43 13.55 7.69
CA LEU A 200 -8.06 13.17 7.37
C LEU A 200 -7.11 13.53 8.52
N SER A 201 -7.32 14.65 9.21
CA SER A 201 -6.56 14.99 10.42
C SER A 201 -6.79 13.98 11.53
N GLU A 202 -8.04 13.63 11.83
CA GLU A 202 -8.40 12.60 12.81
C GLU A 202 -7.80 11.23 12.43
N TRP A 203 -7.78 10.89 11.15
CA TRP A 203 -7.13 9.69 10.65
C TRP A 203 -5.62 9.76 10.91
N VAL A 204 -4.92 10.82 10.47
CA VAL A 204 -3.46 11.03 10.66
C VAL A 204 -3.05 10.94 12.13
N GLU A 205 -3.85 11.43 13.07
CA GLU A 205 -3.56 11.33 14.51
C GLU A 205 -3.59 9.88 15.03
N ARG A 206 -4.32 9.00 14.35
CA ARG A 206 -4.57 7.60 14.74
C ARG A 206 -3.85 6.59 13.84
N VAL A 207 -3.00 7.06 12.93
CA VAL A 207 -2.25 6.20 12.02
C VAL A 207 -1.14 5.43 12.74
N ASP A 208 -0.73 4.34 12.10
CA ASP A 208 0.50 3.65 12.42
C ASP A 208 1.66 4.07 11.50
N ASP A 209 2.80 3.42 11.65
CA ASP A 209 4.04 3.76 10.96
C ASP A 209 3.91 3.73 9.43
N LEU A 210 3.16 2.76 8.87
CA LEU A 210 2.97 2.66 7.42
C LEU A 210 2.17 3.85 6.89
N SER A 211 1.06 4.16 7.55
CA SER A 211 0.20 5.26 7.17
C SER A 211 0.87 6.63 7.41
N MET A 212 1.73 6.74 8.42
CA MET A 212 2.59 7.91 8.62
C MET A 212 3.62 8.05 7.49
N LEU A 213 4.27 6.97 7.07
CA LEU A 213 5.18 6.96 5.91
C LEU A 213 4.46 7.38 4.63
N LEU A 214 3.24 6.90 4.42
CA LEU A 214 2.39 7.28 3.28
C LEU A 214 2.13 8.80 3.28
N TRP A 215 1.71 9.34 4.42
CA TRP A 215 1.50 10.78 4.58
C TRP A 215 2.78 11.58 4.29
N MET A 216 3.90 11.21 4.92
CA MET A 216 5.17 11.90 4.75
C MET A 216 5.70 11.83 3.31
N ALA A 217 5.66 10.66 2.67
CA ALA A 217 6.14 10.51 1.30
C ALA A 217 5.36 11.40 0.33
N LEU A 218 4.05 11.52 0.54
CA LEU A 218 3.23 12.45 -0.21
C LEU A 218 3.57 13.91 0.09
N THR A 219 3.99 14.27 1.30
CA THR A 219 4.45 15.65 1.55
C THR A 219 5.80 15.97 0.88
N VAL A 220 6.69 14.98 0.73
CA VAL A 220 8.05 15.17 0.20
C VAL A 220 8.10 15.29 -1.33
N GLU A 221 7.24 14.58 -2.06
CA GLU A 221 7.23 14.52 -3.53
C GLU A 221 6.68 15.78 -4.23
N GLY A 222 6.99 16.97 -3.71
CA GLY A 222 6.40 18.28 -4.07
C GLY A 222 6.51 18.71 -5.54
N GLU A 223 7.31 18.04 -6.38
CA GLU A 223 7.55 18.47 -7.76
C GLU A 223 7.29 17.39 -8.83
N GLY A 224 7.35 16.09 -8.50
CA GLY A 224 7.23 15.00 -9.48
C GLY A 224 5.81 14.65 -9.92
N GLN A 225 4.81 14.87 -9.06
CA GLN A 225 3.43 14.45 -9.32
C GLN A 225 2.52 15.50 -9.97
N ALA A 226 3.04 16.69 -10.33
CA ALA A 226 2.27 17.69 -11.08
C ALA A 226 1.67 17.14 -12.38
N GLN A 227 2.25 16.07 -12.94
CA GLN A 227 1.76 15.37 -14.14
C GLN A 227 0.49 14.53 -13.90
N MET A 228 0.27 13.99 -12.70
CA MET A 228 -0.97 13.25 -12.37
C MET A 228 -2.21 14.15 -12.41
N ILE A 229 -2.04 15.43 -12.09
CA ILE A 229 -3.14 16.40 -12.01
C ILE A 229 -3.44 17.04 -13.38
N GLN A 230 -2.44 17.20 -14.24
CA GLN A 230 -2.64 17.79 -15.57
C GLN A 230 -3.20 16.80 -16.60
N GLY A 231 -2.91 15.50 -16.48
CA GLY A 231 -3.40 14.48 -17.43
C GLY A 231 -4.92 14.29 -17.42
N ASN A 232 -5.58 14.46 -16.27
CA ASN A 232 -7.03 14.29 -16.14
C ASN A 232 -7.86 15.55 -16.40
N LEU A 233 -7.23 16.68 -16.73
CA LEU A 233 -7.93 17.92 -17.11
C LEU A 233 -7.84 18.23 -18.62
N VAL A 234 -7.19 17.37 -19.40
CA VAL A 234 -7.15 17.47 -20.89
C VAL A 234 -8.08 16.43 -21.55
N MET A 235 -8.63 15.49 -20.77
CA MET A 235 -9.55 14.44 -21.24
C MET A 235 -10.85 14.42 -20.42
N ALA A 236 -11.35 15.61 -20.04
CA ALA A 236 -12.73 15.83 -19.61
C ALA A 236 -13.32 16.97 -20.44
#